data_AF-A0A960P8W5-F1
#
_entry.id   AF-A0A960P8W5-F1
#
_cell.length_a   1.000
_cell.length_b   1.000
_cell.length_c   1.000
_cell.angle_alpha   90.00
_cell.angle_beta   90.00
_cell.angle_gamma   90.00
#
_symmetry.space_group_name_H-M   'P 1'
#
loop_
_entity.id
_entity.type
_entity.pdbx_description
1 polymer ?
#
loop_
_entity_poly.entity_id
_entity_poly.type
_entity_poly.pdbx_seq_one_letter_code
_entity_poly.pdbx_strand_id
1 'polypeptide(L)'
;MTAKITYTHTDEAPALATRSLLPIISAFAQACGVEVETRDISLAGRILAQFPDVLTDDQRVADELAYLGELALRPEANIIKLPNISASVPQLKAAVAELQAKG
;
A
#
# COMPACT_ATOMS: atom_id res chain seq x y z
N MET A 1 -13.41 21.39 1.44
CA MET A 1 -12.63 20.24 0.92
C MET A 1 -11.77 19.75 2.08
N THR A 2 -11.93 18.50 2.48
CA THR A 2 -11.11 17.87 3.52
C THR A 2 -9.74 17.57 2.93
N ALA A 3 -8.64 18.04 3.54
CA ALA A 3 -7.31 17.69 3.06
C ALA A 3 -7.07 16.19 3.32
N LYS A 4 -6.40 15.50 2.40
CA LYS A 4 -6.18 14.04 2.46
C LYS A 4 -4.69 13.73 2.43
N ILE A 5 -4.24 12.85 3.32
CA ILE A 5 -2.91 12.26 3.34
C ILE A 5 -3.03 10.82 2.87
N THR A 6 -2.18 10.44 1.92
CA THR A 6 -2.05 9.06 1.45
C THR A 6 -0.83 8.42 2.10
N TYR A 7 -1.05 7.45 2.97
CA TYR A 7 -0.01 6.74 3.71
C TYR A 7 0.28 5.39 3.05
N THR A 8 1.53 5.17 2.66
CA THR A 8 1.88 3.90 2.01
C THR A 8 1.94 2.74 3.01
N HIS A 9 1.21 1.67 2.72
CA HIS A 9 1.44 0.37 3.35
C HIS A 9 2.52 -0.36 2.55
N THR A 10 3.59 -0.79 3.24
CA THR A 10 4.79 -1.33 2.59
C THR A 10 5.13 -2.71 3.16
N ASP A 11 6.41 -3.01 3.33
CA ASP A 11 6.93 -4.35 3.63
C ASP A 11 7.65 -4.36 4.98
N GLU A 12 7.88 -5.56 5.52
CA GLU A 12 8.83 -5.84 6.61
C GLU A 12 8.70 -4.89 7.82
N ALA A 13 9.82 -4.29 8.26
CA ALA A 13 9.84 -3.46 9.46
C ALA A 13 8.95 -2.20 9.37
N PRO A 14 8.96 -1.42 8.26
CA PRO A 14 8.03 -0.31 8.09
C PRO A 14 6.55 -0.71 8.15
N ALA A 15 6.18 -1.87 7.59
CA ALA A 15 4.79 -2.37 7.67
C ALA A 15 4.37 -2.67 9.12
N LEU A 16 5.27 -3.26 9.91
CA LEU A 16 5.05 -3.50 11.34
C LEU A 16 4.92 -2.19 12.13
N ALA A 17 5.81 -1.23 11.88
CA ALA A 17 5.75 0.08 12.52
C ALA A 17 4.45 0.83 12.19
N THR A 18 3.98 0.73 10.94
CA THR A 18 2.72 1.32 10.47
C THR A 18 1.53 0.83 11.29
N ARG A 19 1.47 -0.46 11.66
CA ARG A 19 0.37 -1.00 12.49
C ARG A 19 0.26 -0.33 13.86
N SER A 20 1.37 0.19 14.39
CA SER A 20 1.41 0.92 15.66
C SER A 20 1.15 2.42 15.47
N LEU A 21 1.84 3.03 14.51
CA LEU A 21 1.88 4.48 14.39
C LEU A 21 0.69 5.08 13.62
N LEU A 22 0.16 4.36 12.62
CA LEU A 22 -0.91 4.87 11.78
C LEU A 22 -2.19 5.22 12.56
N PRO A 23 -2.69 4.39 13.50
CA PRO A 23 -3.86 4.75 14.30
C PRO A 23 -3.67 6.05 15.09
N ILE A 24 -2.45 6.31 15.57
CA ILE A 24 -2.10 7.54 16.29
C ILE A 24 -2.13 8.72 15.32
N ILE A 25 -1.45 8.62 14.17
CA ILE A 25 -1.45 9.67 13.15
C ILE A 25 -2.88 10.01 12.71
N SER A 26 -3.70 9.01 12.41
CA SER A 26 -5.09 9.21 11.96
C SER A 26 -5.93 9.92 13.01
N ALA A 27 -5.81 9.55 14.30
CA ALA A 27 -6.56 10.21 15.37
C ALA A 27 -6.20 11.70 15.52
N PHE A 28 -4.91 12.04 15.44
CA PHE A 28 -4.45 13.42 15.52
C PHE A 28 -4.81 14.23 14.27
N ALA A 29 -4.69 13.63 13.08
CA ALA A 29 -5.03 14.28 11.81
C ALA A 29 -6.55 14.57 11.70
N GLN A 30 -7.39 13.65 12.17
CA GLN A 30 -8.84 13.80 12.14
C GLN A 30 -9.31 15.01 12.97
N ALA A 31 -8.64 15.33 14.07
CA ALA A 31 -8.95 16.52 14.89
C ALA A 31 -8.77 17.84 14.11
N CYS A 32 -7.96 17.83 13.05
CA CYS A 32 -7.73 18.96 12.14
C CYS A 32 -8.55 18.88 10.85
N GLY A 33 -9.46 17.90 10.72
CA GLY A 33 -10.21 17.67 9.48
C GLY A 33 -9.32 17.18 8.34
N VAL A 34 -8.28 16.40 8.65
CA VAL A 34 -7.41 15.75 7.65
C VAL A 34 -7.67 14.25 7.65
N GLU A 35 -8.02 13.70 6.49
CA GLU A 35 -8.22 12.26 6.31
C GLU A 35 -6.89 11.56 6.01
N VAL A 36 -6.65 10.38 6.59
CA VAL A 36 -5.47 9.57 6.31
C VAL A 36 -5.92 8.24 5.74
N GLU A 37 -5.65 8.01 4.45
CA GLU A 37 -5.96 6.76 3.76
C GLU A 37 -4.70 5.97 3.48
N THR A 38 -4.81 4.64 3.47
CA THR A 38 -3.70 3.76 3.11
C THR A 38 -3.76 3.32 1.66
N ARG A 39 -2.59 3.19 1.03
CA ARG A 39 -2.44 2.59 -0.31
C ARG A 39 -1.38 1.50 -0.22
N ASP A 40 -1.72 0.28 -0.63
CA ASP A 40 -0.83 -0.87 -0.51
C ASP A 40 0.12 -0.96 -1.70
N ILE A 41 1.42 -0.72 -1.42
CA ILE A 41 2.50 -0.88 -2.38
C ILE A 41 3.51 -1.93 -1.94
N SER A 42 3.10 -2.83 -1.03
CA SER A 42 3.88 -4.01 -0.65
C SER A 42 4.22 -4.86 -1.88
N LEU A 43 5.26 -5.67 -1.77
CA LEU A 43 5.62 -6.64 -2.80
C LEU A 43 4.44 -7.58 -3.12
N ALA A 44 3.74 -8.06 -2.09
CA ALA A 44 2.61 -8.96 -2.24
C ALA A 44 1.44 -8.28 -2.98
N GLY A 45 1.03 -7.08 -2.54
CA GLY A 45 -0.05 -6.33 -3.17
C GLY A 45 0.24 -6.01 -4.63
N ARG A 46 1.48 -5.59 -4.95
CA ARG A 46 1.90 -5.32 -6.33
C ARG A 46 1.94 -6.57 -7.21
N ILE A 47 2.27 -7.75 -6.67
CA ILE A 47 2.18 -9.00 -7.42
C ILE A 47 0.71 -9.28 -7.75
N LEU A 48 -0.18 -9.26 -6.75
CA LEU A 48 -1.60 -9.57 -6.94
C LEU A 48 -2.27 -8.63 -7.95
N ALA A 49 -1.97 -7.33 -7.90
CA ALA A 49 -2.51 -6.33 -8.83
C ALA A 49 -2.17 -6.62 -10.31
N GLN A 50 -1.07 -7.32 -10.59
CA GLN A 50 -0.64 -7.64 -11.97
C GLN A 50 -1.25 -8.92 -12.53
N PHE A 51 -1.94 -9.73 -11.72
CA PHE A 51 -2.53 -11.00 -12.15
C PHE A 51 -4.01 -11.15 -11.78
N PRO A 52 -4.88 -10.15 -12.04
CA PRO A 52 -6.29 -10.20 -11.63
C PRO A 52 -7.06 -11.38 -12.27
N ASP A 53 -6.63 -11.87 -13.43
CA ASP A 53 -7.31 -12.92 -14.19
C ASP A 53 -7.20 -14.32 -13.55
N VAL A 54 -6.21 -14.54 -12.68
CA VAL A 54 -6.01 -15.82 -11.97
C VAL A 54 -6.47 -15.76 -10.51
N LEU A 55 -7.04 -14.62 -10.10
CA LEU A 55 -7.58 -14.40 -8.77
C LEU A 55 -9.10 -14.54 -8.78
N THR A 56 -9.65 -15.04 -7.69
CA THR A 56 -11.09 -14.91 -7.42
C THR A 56 -11.46 -13.44 -7.23
N ASP A 57 -12.73 -13.10 -7.41
CA ASP A 57 -13.20 -11.72 -7.28
C ASP A 57 -12.86 -11.11 -5.90
N ASP A 58 -12.89 -11.93 -4.83
CA ASP A 58 -12.58 -11.51 -3.46
C ASP A 58 -11.07 -11.34 -3.19
N GLN A 59 -10.20 -11.95 -4.01
CA GLN A 59 -8.74 -11.84 -3.91
C GLN A 59 -8.17 -10.68 -4.72
N ARG A 60 -8.94 -10.14 -5.67
CA ARG A 60 -8.48 -9.05 -6.53
C ARG A 60 -8.23 -7.81 -5.69
N VAL A 61 -7.11 -7.16 -5.98
CA VAL A 61 -6.71 -5.88 -5.38
C VAL A 61 -6.52 -4.85 -6.49
N ALA A 62 -6.73 -3.58 -6.17
CA ALA A 62 -6.47 -2.49 -7.10
C ALA A 62 -4.95 -2.31 -7.31
N ASP A 63 -4.56 -1.80 -8.49
CA ASP A 63 -3.19 -1.36 -8.74
C ASP A 63 -2.95 0.02 -8.08
N GLU A 64 -2.68 -0.02 -6.78
CA GLU A 64 -2.44 1.18 -5.98
C GLU A 64 -1.14 1.90 -6.38
N LEU A 65 -0.16 1.19 -6.99
CA LEU A 65 1.05 1.84 -7.48
C LEU A 65 0.75 2.70 -8.70
N ALA A 66 -0.06 2.20 -9.64
CA ALA A 66 -0.53 2.98 -10.78
C ALA A 66 -1.36 4.19 -10.33
N TYR A 67 -2.30 3.99 -9.39
CA TYR A 67 -3.09 5.08 -8.81
C TYR A 67 -2.21 6.16 -8.16
N LEU A 68 -1.21 5.77 -7.37
CA LEU A 68 -0.28 6.72 -6.76
C LEU A 68 0.57 7.47 -7.80
N GLY A 69 0.93 6.81 -8.90
CA GLY A 69 1.60 7.44 -10.04
C GLY A 69 0.76 8.55 -10.67
N GLU A 70 -0.53 8.31 -10.87
CA GLU A 70 -1.47 9.34 -11.36
C GLU A 70 -1.69 10.46 -10.34
N LEU A 71 -1.86 10.10 -9.05
CA LEU A 71 -2.06 11.06 -7.97
C LEU A 71 -0.88 12.02 -7.87
N ALA A 72 0.36 11.51 -7.97
CA ALA A 72 1.58 12.31 -7.85
C ALA A 72 1.72 13.43 -8.89
N LEU A 73 0.93 13.40 -9.97
CA LEU A 73 0.88 14.45 -10.98
C LEU A 73 -0.12 15.55 -10.67
N ARG A 74 -0.91 15.41 -9.59
CA ARG A 74 -1.98 16.34 -9.22
C ARG A 74 -1.56 17.27 -8.08
N PRO A 75 -2.01 18.54 -8.07
CA PRO A 75 -1.67 19.48 -7.00
C PRO A 75 -2.13 19.04 -5.60
N GLU A 76 -3.21 18.26 -5.53
CA GLU A 76 -3.75 17.72 -4.28
C GLU A 76 -2.94 16.55 -3.69
N ALA A 77 -1.89 16.08 -4.37
CA ALA A 77 -1.07 14.97 -3.91
C ALA A 77 -0.37 15.27 -2.59
N ASN A 78 -0.70 14.50 -1.57
CA ASN A 78 0.02 14.50 -0.30
C ASN A 78 0.27 13.04 0.12
N ILE A 79 1.49 12.56 -0.18
CA ILE A 79 1.85 11.15 -0.07
C ILE A 79 2.98 11.00 0.95
N ILE A 80 2.74 10.19 1.99
CA ILE A 80 3.76 9.74 2.94
C ILE A 80 4.28 8.39 2.47
N LYS A 81 5.50 8.39 1.92
CA LYS A 81 6.18 7.22 1.37
C LYS A 81 7.13 6.60 2.40
N LEU A 82 6.82 5.39 2.86
CA LEU A 82 7.69 4.60 3.73
C LEU A 82 8.64 3.73 2.89
N PRO A 83 9.78 3.27 3.43
CA PRO A 83 10.65 2.32 2.74
C PRO A 83 9.88 1.04 2.34
N ASN A 84 10.19 0.50 1.16
CA ASN A 84 9.58 -0.71 0.61
C ASN A 84 10.65 -1.58 -0.08
N ILE A 85 10.31 -2.84 -0.38
CA ILE A 85 11.21 -3.78 -1.04
C ILE A 85 11.38 -3.43 -2.53
N SER A 86 12.63 -3.22 -2.95
CA SER A 86 13.07 -3.39 -4.34
C SER A 86 13.48 -4.84 -4.54
N ALA A 87 12.53 -5.68 -4.98
CA ALA A 87 12.65 -7.13 -4.87
C ALA A 87 13.75 -7.72 -5.74
N SER A 88 14.64 -8.49 -5.13
CA SER A 88 15.50 -9.44 -5.83
C SER A 88 14.69 -10.64 -6.33
N VAL A 89 15.25 -11.41 -7.27
CA VAL A 89 14.60 -12.64 -7.78
C VAL A 89 14.25 -13.63 -6.66
N PRO A 90 15.11 -13.91 -5.66
CA PRO A 90 14.74 -14.77 -4.54
C PRO A 90 13.56 -14.25 -3.72
N GLN A 91 13.50 -12.95 -3.44
CA GLN A 91 12.38 -12.34 -2.70
C GLN A 91 11.08 -12.41 -3.49
N LEU A 92 11.12 -12.17 -4.80
CA LEU A 92 9.95 -12.31 -5.68
C LEU A 92 9.42 -13.74 -5.64
N LYS A 93 10.30 -14.74 -5.79
CA LYS A 93 9.91 -16.16 -5.73
C LYS A 93 9.33 -16.54 -4.37
N ALA A 94 9.92 -16.06 -3.28
CA ALA A 94 9.41 -16.30 -1.93
C ALA A 94 8.02 -15.70 -1.73
N ALA A 95 7.80 -14.45 -2.16
CA ALA A 95 6.49 -13.79 -2.08
C ALA A 95 5.42 -14.52 -2.91
N VAL A 96 5.76 -14.94 -4.14
CA VAL A 96 4.84 -15.75 -4.98
C VAL A 96 4.50 -17.07 -4.31
N ALA A 97 5.49 -17.78 -3.76
CA ALA A 97 5.25 -19.05 -3.07
C ALA A 97 4.38 -18.87 -1.82
N GLU A 98 4.59 -17.79 -1.04
CA GLU A 98 3.75 -17.46 0.11
C GLU A 98 2.31 -17.15 -0.29
N LEU A 99 2.12 -16.37 -1.37
CA LEU A 99 0.79 -16.07 -1.91
C LEU A 99 0.08 -17.35 -2.34
N GLN A 100 0.73 -18.21 -3.13
CA GLN A 100 0.16 -19.48 -3.57
C GLN A 100 -0.21 -20.40 -2.39
N ALA A 101 0.55 -20.38 -1.30
CA ALA A 101 0.22 -21.14 -0.09
C ALA A 101 -1.03 -20.61 0.63
N LYS A 102 -1.43 -19.36 0.37
CA LYS A 102 -2.64 -18.72 0.91
C LYS A 102 -3.87 -18.88 0.01
N GLY A 103 -3.73 -19.59 -1.12
CA GLY A 103 -4.77 -19.79 -2.14
C GLY A 103 -4.78 -18.70 -3.19
#